data_AF-V6IVQ5-F1
#
_entry.id   AF-V6IVQ5-F1
#
_cell.length_a   1.000
_cell.length_b   1.000
_cell.length_c   1.000
_cell.angle_alpha   90.00
_cell.angle_beta   90.00
_cell.angle_gamma   90.00
#
_symmetry.space_group_name_H-M   'P 1'
#
loop_
_entity.id
_entity.type
_entity.pdbx_description
1 polymer ?
#
loop_
_entity_poly.entity_id
_entity_poly.type
_entity_poly.pdbx_seq_one_letter_code
_entity_poly.pdbx_strand_id
1 'polypeptide(L)'
;MATLIFKKNNRVINAPDTSEVFYLNEGYDEVKLSEDGKSYELVKAGKRKTVPYAEFAKVQDELSKLKADISASDEKKQEESPDGKQDDKSAKK
;
A
#
# COMPACT_ATOMS: atom_id res chain seq x y z
N MET A 1 15.16 9.65 32.73
CA MET A 1 15.32 8.64 31.66
C MET A 1 14.18 8.83 30.69
N ALA A 2 14.46 8.85 29.39
CA ALA A 2 13.41 8.98 28.39
C ALA A 2 12.71 7.61 28.20
N THR A 3 11.39 7.63 28.03
CA THR A 3 10.60 6.44 27.75
C THR A 3 10.23 6.44 26.27
N LEU A 4 10.55 5.36 25.57
CA LEU A 4 10.19 5.14 24.18
C LEU A 4 8.97 4.22 24.10
N ILE A 5 8.18 4.39 23.04
CA ILE A 5 7.01 3.56 22.77
C ILE A 5 7.35 2.63 21.61
N PHE A 6 7.22 1.33 21.85
CA PHE A 6 7.48 0.28 20.87
C PHE A 6 6.17 -0.42 20.49
N LYS A 7 5.90 -0.54 19.19
CA LYS A 7 4.70 -1.19 18.66
C LYS A 7 5.06 -2.37 17.77
N LYS A 8 4.35 -3.49 17.96
CA LYS A 8 4.42 -4.66 17.08
C LYS A 8 3.03 -5.28 16.98
N ASN A 9 2.44 -5.20 15.79
CA ASN A 9 1.05 -5.62 15.57
C ASN A 9 0.10 -4.92 16.57
N ASN A 10 -0.58 -5.69 17.42
CA ASN A 10 -1.49 -5.19 18.45
C ASN A 10 -0.84 -4.99 19.83
N ARG A 11 0.49 -5.14 19.95
CA ARG A 11 1.23 -4.92 21.19
C ARG A 11 1.90 -3.56 21.19
N VAL A 12 1.76 -2.84 22.30
CA VAL A 12 2.44 -1.57 22.59
C VAL A 12 3.17 -1.72 23.91
N ILE A 13 4.45 -1.36 23.94
CA ILE A 13 5.32 -1.44 25.12
C ILE A 13 5.96 -0.08 25.34
N ASN A 14 5.88 0.40 26.58
CA ASN A 14 6.62 1.58 27.00
C ASN A 14 7.87 1.10 27.73
N ALA A 15 9.04 1.40 27.19
CA ALA A 15 10.31 0.93 27.72
C ALA A 15 11.32 2.08 27.82
N PRO A 16 12.31 2.00 28.72
CA PRO A 16 13.38 2.97 28.75
C PRO A 16 14.19 2.94 27.44
N ASP A 17 14.75 4.09 27.08
CA ASP A 17 15.65 4.28 25.94
C ASP A 17 16.81 3.27 25.89
N THR A 18 17.32 2.82 27.04
CA THR A 18 18.35 1.77 27.13
C THR A 18 17.96 0.44 26.48
N SER A 19 16.66 0.17 26.35
CA SER A 19 16.14 -1.07 25.78
C SER A 19 15.84 -0.98 24.28
N GLU A 20 16.11 0.17 23.64
CA GLU A 20 15.80 0.43 22.23
C GLU A 20 16.33 -0.66 21.30
N VAL A 21 17.62 -0.98 21.43
CA VAL A 21 18.28 -1.97 20.57
C VAL A 21 17.63 -3.36 20.71
N PHE A 22 17.20 -3.74 21.91
CA PHE A 22 16.54 -5.02 22.15
C PHE A 22 15.21 -5.10 21.39
N TYR A 23 14.35 -4.10 21.56
CA TYR A 23 13.02 -4.09 20.94
C TYR A 23 13.08 -3.97 19.42
N LEU A 24 13.99 -3.13 18.88
CA LEU A 24 14.21 -3.04 17.43
C LEU A 24 14.71 -4.36 16.83
N ASN A 25 15.58 -5.10 17.52
CA ASN A 25 16.04 -6.42 17.09
C ASN A 25 14.93 -7.48 17.14
N GLU A 26 14.07 -7.42 18.16
CA GLU A 26 12.87 -8.28 18.28
C GLU A 26 11.81 -7.99 17.18
N GLY A 27 11.99 -6.89 16.44
CA GLY A 27 11.11 -6.46 15.36
C GLY A 27 9.91 -5.66 15.85
N TYR A 28 10.06 -4.95 16.98
CA TYR A 28 9.17 -3.84 17.30
C TYR A 28 9.60 -2.59 16.55
N ASP A 29 8.63 -1.77 16.21
CA ASP A 29 8.83 -0.43 15.67
C ASP A 29 8.82 0.58 16.81
N GLU A 30 9.73 1.54 16.80
CA GLU A 30 9.63 2.72 17.65
C GLU A 30 8.59 3.67 17.06
N VAL A 31 7.63 4.09 17.88
CA VAL A 31 6.54 4.97 17.48
C VAL A 31 6.38 6.15 18.44
N LYS A 32 5.78 7.22 17.95
CA LYS A 32 5.31 8.35 18.75
C LYS A 32 3.81 8.50 18.58
N LEU A 33 3.14 9.02 19.61
CA LEU A 33 1.74 9.38 19.50
C LEU A 33 1.64 10.64 18.64
N SER A 34 0.83 10.61 17.58
CA SER A 34 0.53 11.78 16.76
C SER A 34 -0.11 12.89 17.59
N GLU A 35 -0.08 14.12 17.09
CA GLU A 35 -0.69 15.29 17.76
C GLU A 35 -2.19 15.09 18.05
N ASP A 36 -2.89 14.31 17.22
CA ASP A 36 -4.30 13.95 17.42
C ASP A 36 -4.56 12.97 18.58
N GLY A 37 -3.50 12.42 19.19
CA GLY A 37 -3.58 11.45 20.28
C GLY A 37 -4.16 10.07 19.90
N LYS A 38 -4.53 9.87 18.63
CA LYS A 38 -5.25 8.66 18.15
C LYS A 38 -4.39 7.74 17.29
N SER A 39 -3.40 8.29 16.59
CA SER A 39 -2.50 7.54 15.71
C SER A 39 -1.11 7.42 16.30
N TYR A 40 -0.39 6.41 15.82
CA TYR A 40 1.02 6.20 16.10
C TYR A 40 1.81 6.49 14.83
N GLU A 41 2.77 7.40 14.93
CA GLU A 41 3.73 7.70 13.88
C GLU A 41 4.99 6.88 14.07
N LEU A 42 5.50 6.32 12.97
CA LEU A 42 6.73 5.55 12.97
C LEU A 42 7.94 6.49 13.14
N VAL A 43 8.73 6.26 14.18
CA VAL A 43 10.03 6.93 14.37
C VAL A 43 11.15 6.09 13.78
N LYS A 44 11.15 4.79 14.08
CA LYS A 44 12.21 3.87 13.67
C LYS A 44 11.65 2.46 13.43
N ALA A 45 11.97 1.89 12.27
CA ALA A 45 11.52 0.56 11.91
C ALA A 45 12.37 -0.53 12.59
N GLY A 46 11.70 -1.59 13.08
CA GLY A 46 12.38 -2.78 13.58
C GLY A 46 13.08 -3.57 12.47
N LYS A 47 14.10 -4.35 12.82
CA LYS A 47 14.93 -5.13 11.86
C LYS A 47 14.16 -6.13 11.00
N ARG A 48 12.94 -6.51 11.40
CA ARG A 48 12.12 -7.50 10.68
C ARG A 48 11.32 -6.90 9.52
N LYS A 49 11.38 -5.58 9.29
CA LYS A 49 10.72 -4.91 8.16
C LYS A 49 11.61 -4.65 6.94
N THR A 50 12.88 -5.05 7.00
CA THR A 50 13.77 -4.99 5.82
C THR A 50 13.35 -6.09 4.84
N VAL A 51 12.54 -5.72 3.85
CA VAL A 51 12.27 -6.58 2.69
C VAL A 51 13.57 -6.62 1.86
N PRO A 52 14.09 -7.81 1.52
CA PRO A 52 15.24 -7.90 0.62
C PRO A 52 14.95 -7.14 -0.67
N TYR A 53 15.91 -6.33 -1.15
CA TYR A 53 15.71 -5.52 -2.36
C TYR A 53 15.21 -6.34 -3.57
N ALA A 54 15.63 -7.61 -3.66
CA ALA A 54 15.16 -8.53 -4.69
C ALA A 54 13.65 -8.82 -4.63
N GLU A 55 13.04 -8.88 -3.44
CA GLU A 55 11.59 -9.04 -3.30
C GLU A 55 10.85 -7.75 -3.62
N PHE A 56 11.40 -6.59 -3.23
CA PHE A 56 10.85 -5.29 -3.61
C PHE A 56 10.82 -5.12 -5.15
N ALA A 57 11.93 -5.46 -5.83
CA ALA A 57 12.02 -5.38 -7.28
C ALA A 57 10.99 -6.28 -7.98
N LYS A 58 10.78 -7.52 -7.49
CA LYS A 58 9.75 -8.42 -8.03
C LYS A 58 8.35 -7.83 -7.92
N VAL A 59 7.99 -7.32 -6.74
CA VAL A 59 6.66 -6.70 -6.52
C VAL A 59 6.48 -5.45 -7.38
N GLN A 60 7.54 -4.68 -7.61
CA GLN A 60 7.52 -3.51 -8.49
C GLN A 60 7.30 -3.91 -9.96
N ASP A 61 7.94 -4.98 -10.42
CA ASP A 61 7.74 -5.52 -11.77
C ASP A 61 6.33 -6.08 -11.95
N GLU A 62 5.80 -6.81 -10.96
CA GLU A 62 4.42 -7.32 -10.97
C GLU A 62 3.40 -6.17 -11.02
N LEU A 63 3.58 -5.14 -10.19
CA LEU A 63 2.71 -3.95 -10.23
C LEU A 63 2.74 -3.24 -11.58
N SER A 64 3.92 -3.15 -12.21
CA SER A 64 4.06 -2.49 -13.51
C SER A 64 3.34 -3.29 -14.61
N LYS A 65 3.42 -4.62 -14.57
CA LYS A 65 2.70 -5.51 -15.50
C LYS A 65 1.19 -5.45 -15.30
N LEU A 66 0.71 -5.56 -14.05
CA LEU A 66 -0.72 -5.46 -13.77
C LEU A 66 -1.30 -4.10 -14.20
N LYS A 67 -0.58 -3.00 -13.98
CA LYS A 67 -1.01 -1.68 -14.47
C LYS A 67 -1.10 -1.63 -15.99
N ALA A 68 -0.13 -2.21 -16.70
CA ALA A 68 -0.15 -2.27 -18.16
C ALA A 68 -1.32 -3.13 -18.67
N ASP A 69 -1.60 -4.27 -18.04
CA ASP A 69 -2.72 -5.14 -18.39
C ASP A 69 -4.09 -4.48 -18.12
N ILE A 70 -4.20 -3.71 -17.03
CA ILE A 70 -5.39 -2.91 -16.74
C ILE A 70 -5.57 -1.82 -17.81
N SER A 71 -4.52 -1.07 -18.16
CA SER A 71 -4.58 -0.04 -19.20
C SER A 71 -4.96 -0.61 -20.57
N ALA A 72 -4.38 -1.75 -20.96
CA ALA A 72 -4.69 -2.42 -22.24
C ALA A 72 -6.11 -3.01 -22.26
N SER A 73 -6.67 -3.37 -21.11
CA SER A 73 -8.05 -3.84 -20.99
C SER A 73 -9.07 -2.69 -21.02
N ASP A 74 -8.67 -1.50 -20.58
CA ASP A 74 -9.51 -0.29 -20.64
C ASP A 74 -9.57 0.27 -22.07
N GLU A 75 -8.45 0.28 -22.80
CA GLU A 75 -8.40 0.73 -24.21
C GLU A 75 -9.25 -0.14 -25.16
N LYS A 76 -9.37 -1.45 -24.89
CA LYS A 76 -10.21 -2.35 -25.71
C LYS A 76 -11.71 -2.14 -25.54
N LYS A 77 -12.18 -1.41 -24.53
CA LYS A 77 -13.61 -1.13 -24.35
C LYS A 77 -14.12 0.09 -25.12
N GLN A 78 -13.25 0.92 -25.69
CA GLN A 78 -13.67 2.14 -26.40
C GLN A 78 -13.77 2.00 -27.93
N GLU A 79 -13.25 0.92 -28.54
CA GLU A 79 -13.27 0.78 -30.01
C GLU A 79 -14.48 0.00 -30.59
N GLU A 80 -15.32 -0.65 -29.78
CA GLU A 80 -16.52 -1.38 -30.25
C GLU A 80 -17.83 -0.56 -30.15
N SER A 81 -17.82 0.71 -30.52
CA SER A 81 -19.06 1.43 -30.86
C SER A 81 -19.18 1.53 -32.39
N PRO A 82 -19.89 0.61 -33.06
CA PRO A 82 -20.16 0.75 -34.49
C PRO A 82 -21.24 1.80 -34.72
N ASP A 83 -20.84 2.89 -35.37
CA ASP A 83 -21.68 3.80 -36.13
C ASP A 83 -22.48 2.99 -37.17
N GLY A 84 -23.81 3.03 -37.08
CA GLY A 84 -24.68 2.17 -37.88
C GLY A 84 -26.06 2.79 -38.07
N LYS A 85 -26.14 3.73 -39.01
CA LYS A 85 -27.37 4.20 -39.66
C LYS A 85 -28.39 3.07 -39.85
N GLN A 86 -29.63 3.30 -39.44
CA GLN A 86 -30.78 2.63 -40.05
C GLN A 86 -31.80 3.65 -40.52
N ASP A 87 -32.01 3.57 -41.83
CA ASP A 87 -32.81 4.41 -42.68
C ASP A 87 -34.31 4.35 -42.37
N ASP A 88 -34.93 5.48 -42.70
CA ASP A 88 -36.35 5.68 -42.96
C ASP A 88 -36.98 4.53 -43.75
N LYS A 89 -38.12 4.00 -43.28
CA LYS A 89 -39.16 3.52 -44.20
C LYS A 89 -40.55 3.72 -43.62
N SER A 90 -41.11 4.82 -44.10
CA SER A 90 -42.53 5.09 -44.29
C SER A 90 -43.37 3.89 -44.78
N ALA A 91 -44.62 3.89 -44.32
CA ALA A 91 -45.86 3.52 -45.02
C ALA A 91 -46.21 2.04 -45.30
N LYS A 92 -47.34 1.64 -44.70
CA LYS A 92 -48.63 1.29 -45.35
C LYS A 92 -49.22 -0.06 -44.90
N LYS A 93 -50.25 0.01 -44.06
CA LYS A 93 -51.38 -0.93 -44.06
C LYS A 93 -52.65 -0.18 -43.73
#